data_AF-A0A1X0N0G4-F1
#
_entry.id   AF-A0A1X0N0G4-F1
#
_cell.length_a   1.000
_cell.length_b   1.000
_cell.length_c   1.000
_cell.angle_alpha   90.00
_cell.angle_beta   90.00
_cell.angle_gamma   90.00
#
_symmetry.space_group_name_H-M   'P 1'
#
loop_
_entity.id
_entity.type
_entity.pdbx_description
1 polymer ?
#
loop_
_entity_poly.entity_id
_entity_poly.type
_entity_poly.pdbx_seq_one_letter_code
_entity_poly.pdbx_strand_id
1 'polypeptide(L)'
;MENLDAFLDQAYKANSFNFLRTVDDWDYLLDKRDEDEFDALWVKHHEELTSVNFKDFSDESKIKKLREHAFKATFHMTNNSEVAGYISDDIGLLAEALSKRKMTTWLEALLSSYLSGRFPH
;
A
#
# COMPACT_ATOMS: atom_id res chain seq x y z
N MET A 1 -5.71 -2.10 13.14
CA MET A 1 -6.60 -1.48 12.15
C MET A 1 -7.57 -2.55 11.69
N GLU A 2 -8.88 -2.33 11.80
CA GLU A 2 -9.86 -3.43 11.81
C GLU A 2 -10.70 -3.57 10.53
N ASN A 3 -10.78 -2.52 9.71
CA ASN A 3 -11.60 -2.50 8.49
C ASN A 3 -11.11 -1.45 7.47
N LEU A 4 -11.72 -1.47 6.28
CA LEU A 4 -11.39 -0.56 5.17
C LEU A 4 -11.60 0.91 5.53
N ASP A 5 -12.70 1.28 6.19
CA ASP A 5 -13.02 2.68 6.48
C ASP A 5 -11.98 3.30 7.42
N ALA A 6 -11.56 2.57 8.46
CA ALA A 6 -10.47 3.01 9.34
C ALA A 6 -9.13 3.16 8.61
N PHE A 7 -8.88 2.35 7.57
CA PHE A 7 -7.69 2.48 6.75
C PHE A 7 -7.75 3.68 5.81
N LEU A 8 -8.90 3.92 5.17
CA LEU A 8 -9.14 5.11 4.35
C LEU A 8 -8.89 6.36 5.18
N ASP A 9 -9.50 6.47 6.35
CA ASP A 9 -9.32 7.62 7.26
C ASP A 9 -7.85 7.84 7.63
N GLN A 10 -7.09 6.76 7.88
CA GLN A 10 -5.67 6.87 8.17
C GLN A 10 -4.86 7.34 6.97
N ALA A 11 -5.12 6.79 5.78
CA ALA A 11 -4.36 7.10 4.57
C ALA A 11 -4.63 8.51 4.03
N TYR A 12 -5.85 9.05 4.23
CA TYR A 12 -6.20 10.42 3.84
C TYR A 12 -5.70 11.51 4.80
N LYS A 13 -5.13 11.16 5.97
CA LYS A 13 -4.50 12.16 6.84
C LYS A 13 -3.36 12.87 6.12
N ALA A 14 -3.25 14.18 6.30
CA ALA A 14 -2.27 15.02 5.62
C ALA A 14 -0.80 14.59 5.83
N ASN A 15 -0.52 13.84 6.89
CA ASN A 15 0.83 13.39 7.27
C ASN A 15 1.06 11.88 7.10
N SER A 16 0.12 11.13 6.52
CA SER A 16 0.19 9.66 6.40
C SER A 16 1.46 9.18 5.68
N PHE A 17 1.95 9.95 4.73
CA PHE A 17 3.15 9.64 3.94
C PHE A 17 4.37 10.51 4.29
N ASN A 18 4.35 11.26 5.40
CA ASN A 18 5.43 12.20 5.73
C ASN A 18 6.80 11.54 5.91
N PHE A 19 6.84 10.26 6.28
CA PHE A 19 8.08 9.50 6.44
C PHE A 19 8.88 9.37 5.13
N LEU A 20 8.24 9.54 3.97
CA LEU A 20 8.92 9.49 2.67
C LEU A 20 9.98 10.59 2.50
N ARG A 21 9.85 11.71 3.23
CA ARG A 21 10.85 12.80 3.21
C ARG A 21 12.14 12.45 3.94
N THR A 22 12.16 11.36 4.70
CA THR A 22 13.33 10.93 5.47
C THR A 22 14.06 9.77 4.81
N VAL A 23 13.68 9.42 3.58
CA VAL A 23 14.36 8.38 2.79
C VAL A 23 15.45 9.07 1.98
N ASP A 24 16.70 8.66 2.24
CA ASP A 24 17.88 9.24 1.60
C ASP A 24 18.24 8.57 0.26
N ASP A 25 17.90 7.28 0.10
CA ASP A 25 18.27 6.47 -1.07
C ASP A 25 17.08 5.61 -1.51
N TRP A 26 16.35 6.09 -2.52
CA TRP A 26 15.22 5.37 -3.08
C TRP A 26 15.65 4.19 -3.94
N ASP A 27 16.75 4.33 -4.69
CA ASP A 27 17.23 3.27 -5.59
C ASP A 27 17.60 2.03 -4.77
N TYR A 28 18.35 2.20 -3.67
CA TYR A 28 18.68 1.09 -2.77
C TYR A 28 17.43 0.42 -2.16
N LEU A 29 16.43 1.19 -1.74
CA LEU A 29 15.23 0.61 -1.14
C LEU A 29 14.35 -0.10 -2.15
N LEU A 30 14.28 0.38 -3.38
CA LEU A 30 13.57 -0.29 -4.46
C LEU A 30 14.28 -1.58 -4.86
N ASP A 31 15.61 -1.58 -4.99
CA ASP A 31 16.40 -2.79 -5.22
C ASP A 31 16.16 -3.85 -4.13
N LYS A 32 16.06 -3.42 -2.85
CA LYS A 32 15.72 -4.33 -1.74
C LYS A 32 14.32 -4.89 -1.84
N ARG A 33 13.38 -4.05 -2.21
CA ARG A 33 11.97 -4.43 -2.35
C ARG A 33 11.76 -5.41 -3.51
N ASP A 34 12.53 -5.28 -4.57
CA ASP A 34 12.46 -6.16 -5.75
C ASP A 34 13.23 -7.48 -5.55
N GLU A 35 13.79 -7.74 -4.35
CA GLU A 35 14.36 -9.04 -4.04
C GLU A 35 13.28 -10.15 -4.07
N ASP A 36 13.66 -11.32 -4.59
CA ASP A 36 12.76 -12.45 -4.89
C ASP A 36 11.80 -12.82 -3.75
N GLU A 37 12.23 -12.68 -2.49
CA GLU A 37 11.40 -13.03 -1.33
C GLU A 37 10.21 -12.08 -1.16
N PHE A 38 10.44 -10.76 -1.28
CA PHE A 38 9.39 -9.77 -1.10
C PHE A 38 8.46 -9.76 -2.31
N ASP A 39 9.02 -9.73 -3.53
CA ASP A 39 8.23 -9.71 -4.78
C ASP A 39 7.30 -10.92 -4.89
N ALA A 40 7.81 -12.13 -4.63
CA ALA A 40 7.01 -13.35 -4.70
C ALA A 40 5.83 -13.34 -3.71
N LEU A 41 6.02 -12.77 -2.51
CA LEU A 41 4.95 -12.65 -1.52
C LEU A 41 3.93 -11.59 -1.90
N TRP A 42 4.39 -10.46 -2.47
CA TRP A 42 3.51 -9.42 -2.98
C TRP A 42 2.63 -9.94 -4.12
N VAL A 43 3.24 -10.56 -5.14
CA VAL A 43 2.56 -11.16 -6.30
C VAL A 43 1.54 -12.19 -5.85
N LYS A 44 1.94 -13.12 -4.97
CA LYS A 44 1.05 -14.15 -4.44
C LYS A 44 -0.21 -13.54 -3.82
N HIS A 45 -0.06 -12.54 -2.94
CA HIS A 45 -1.21 -11.93 -2.27
C HIS A 45 -2.05 -11.08 -3.22
N HIS A 46 -1.44 -10.43 -4.20
CA HIS A 46 -2.15 -9.72 -5.24
C HIS A 46 -3.05 -10.68 -6.04
N GLU A 47 -2.50 -11.77 -6.56
CA GLU A 47 -3.25 -12.77 -7.33
C GLU A 47 -4.38 -13.40 -6.50
N GLU A 48 -4.10 -13.77 -5.25
CA GLU A 48 -5.10 -14.30 -4.32
C GLU A 48 -6.27 -13.32 -4.15
N LEU A 49 -5.99 -12.02 -3.98
CA LEU A 49 -7.03 -11.01 -3.80
C LEU A 49 -7.79 -10.72 -5.09
N THR A 50 -7.12 -10.63 -6.25
CA THR A 50 -7.77 -10.40 -7.55
C THR A 50 -8.72 -11.54 -7.92
N SER A 51 -8.44 -12.76 -7.46
CA SER A 51 -9.33 -13.92 -7.66
C SER A 51 -10.64 -13.85 -6.84
N VAL A 52 -10.74 -12.91 -5.90
CA VAL A 52 -11.89 -12.76 -5.00
C VAL A 52 -12.66 -11.48 -5.34
N ASN A 53 -13.96 -11.62 -5.62
CA ASN A 53 -14.82 -10.48 -5.88
C ASN A 53 -15.07 -9.64 -4.60
N PHE A 54 -15.23 -8.33 -4.78
CA PHE A 54 -15.74 -7.47 -3.73
C PHE A 54 -17.17 -7.86 -3.36
N LYS A 55 -17.50 -7.79 -2.07
CA LYS A 55 -18.88 -7.96 -1.59
C LYS A 55 -19.70 -6.69 -1.75
N ASP A 56 -19.04 -5.53 -1.58
CA ASP A 56 -19.62 -4.21 -1.76
C ASP A 56 -18.98 -3.54 -2.99
N PHE A 57 -19.79 -3.26 -4.02
CA PHE A 57 -19.32 -2.62 -5.24
C PHE A 57 -18.79 -1.19 -5.00
N SER A 58 -19.18 -0.54 -3.90
CA SER A 58 -18.66 0.79 -3.57
C SER A 58 -17.20 0.74 -3.11
N ASP A 59 -16.75 -0.40 -2.56
CA ASP A 59 -15.37 -0.55 -2.07
C ASP A 59 -14.36 -0.47 -3.22
N GLU A 60 -14.65 -1.07 -4.37
CA GLU A 60 -13.79 -0.97 -5.55
C GLU A 60 -13.54 0.49 -5.96
N SER A 61 -14.59 1.30 -5.96
CA SER A 61 -14.50 2.74 -6.27
C SER A 61 -13.73 3.52 -5.20
N LYS A 62 -13.93 3.21 -3.91
CA LYS A 62 -13.17 3.81 -2.80
C LYS A 62 -11.69 3.47 -2.92
N ILE A 63 -11.35 2.21 -3.21
CA ILE A 63 -9.98 1.71 -3.33
C ILE A 63 -9.29 2.35 -4.54
N LYS A 64 -9.98 2.47 -5.68
CA LYS A 64 -9.44 3.18 -6.85
C LYS A 64 -9.05 4.63 -6.53
N LYS A 65 -9.92 5.37 -5.83
CA LYS A 65 -9.64 6.74 -5.38
C LYS A 65 -8.50 6.80 -4.37
N LEU A 66 -8.44 5.83 -3.47
CA LEU A 66 -7.37 5.73 -2.48
C LEU A 66 -6.00 5.51 -3.17
N ARG A 67 -5.94 4.63 -4.16
CA ARG A 67 -4.73 4.39 -4.96
C ARG A 67 -4.25 5.65 -5.68
N GLU A 68 -5.19 6.39 -6.28
CA GLU A 68 -4.90 7.68 -6.93
C GLU A 68 -4.37 8.72 -5.93
N HIS A 69 -4.97 8.80 -4.75
CA HIS A 69 -4.51 9.68 -3.66
C HIS A 69 -3.10 9.31 -3.20
N ALA A 70 -2.85 8.03 -2.92
CA ALA A 70 -1.55 7.54 -2.48
C ALA A 70 -0.45 7.83 -3.52
N PHE A 71 -0.75 7.61 -4.81
CA PHE A 71 0.16 7.93 -5.90
C PHE A 71 0.48 9.44 -5.93
N LYS A 72 -0.55 10.30 -5.98
CA LYS A 72 -0.35 11.75 -6.10
C LYS A 72 0.35 12.35 -4.89
N ALA A 73 -0.02 11.91 -3.68
CA ALA A 73 0.61 12.36 -2.44
C ALA A 73 2.09 11.97 -2.41
N THR A 74 2.41 10.71 -2.73
CA THR A 74 3.79 10.23 -2.80
C THR A 74 4.59 10.97 -3.85
N PHE A 75 4.08 11.06 -5.08
CA PHE A 75 4.76 11.74 -6.19
C PHE A 75 5.06 13.20 -5.88
N HIS A 76 4.12 13.91 -5.24
CA HIS A 76 4.34 15.29 -4.82
C HIS A 76 5.49 15.43 -3.80
N MET A 77 5.73 14.40 -2.98
CA MET A 77 6.74 14.42 -1.92
C MET A 77 8.12 13.96 -2.40
N THR A 78 8.17 12.95 -3.27
CA THR A 78 9.42 12.31 -3.69
C THR A 78 9.88 12.78 -5.07
N ASN A 79 8.97 13.36 -5.87
CA ASN A 79 9.17 13.59 -7.31
C ASN A 79 9.64 12.34 -8.06
N ASN A 80 9.29 11.15 -7.54
CA ASN A 80 9.65 9.85 -8.09
C ASN A 80 8.36 9.05 -8.34
N SER A 81 8.06 8.82 -9.63
CA SER A 81 6.85 8.10 -10.07
C SER A 81 6.91 6.61 -9.79
N GLU A 82 8.10 6.02 -9.73
CA GLU A 82 8.29 4.60 -9.42
C GLU A 82 7.95 4.32 -7.96
N VAL A 83 8.49 5.13 -7.05
CA VAL A 83 8.12 5.10 -5.62
C VAL A 83 6.62 5.33 -5.44
N ALA A 84 6.03 6.28 -6.19
CA ALA A 84 4.60 6.52 -6.17
C ALA A 84 3.78 5.31 -6.65
N GLY A 85 4.30 4.56 -7.63
CA GLY A 85 3.74 3.30 -8.11
C GLY A 85 3.69 2.26 -6.99
N TYR A 86 4.84 1.92 -6.42
CA TYR A 86 4.93 0.90 -5.35
C TYR A 86 4.05 1.21 -4.14
N ILE A 87 4.02 2.47 -3.70
CA ILE A 87 3.16 2.87 -2.57
C ILE A 87 1.68 2.80 -2.97
N SER A 88 1.31 3.23 -4.18
CA SER A 88 -0.07 3.10 -4.67
C SER A 88 -0.52 1.63 -4.71
N ASP A 89 0.38 0.74 -5.16
CA ASP A 89 0.16 -0.69 -5.24
C ASP A 89 -0.03 -1.33 -3.87
N ASP A 90 0.84 -1.05 -2.91
CA ASP A 90 0.72 -1.54 -1.53
C ASP A 90 -0.56 -1.07 -0.84
N ILE A 91 -0.87 0.23 -0.96
CA ILE A 91 -2.08 0.80 -0.37
C ILE A 91 -3.32 0.17 -1.01
N GLY A 92 -3.30 -0.10 -2.32
CA GLY A 92 -4.35 -0.86 -3.00
C GLY A 92 -4.50 -2.27 -2.44
N LEU A 93 -3.38 -3.01 -2.34
CA LEU A 93 -3.36 -4.39 -1.85
C LEU A 93 -3.91 -4.49 -0.42
N LEU A 94 -3.47 -3.61 0.48
CA LEU A 94 -3.95 -3.55 1.86
C LEU A 94 -5.44 -3.20 1.95
N ALA A 95 -5.91 -2.26 1.13
CA ALA A 95 -7.31 -1.89 1.11
C ALA A 95 -8.21 -3.02 0.61
N GLU A 96 -7.76 -3.75 -0.42
CA GLU A 96 -8.45 -4.94 -0.91
C GLU A 96 -8.50 -6.05 0.14
N ALA A 97 -7.38 -6.32 0.82
CA ALA A 97 -7.30 -7.31 1.88
C ALA A 97 -8.27 -7.00 3.02
N LEU A 98 -8.36 -5.73 3.43
CA LEU A 98 -9.29 -5.28 4.47
C LEU A 98 -10.75 -5.39 4.02
N SER A 99 -11.08 -4.94 2.81
CA SER A 99 -12.44 -5.06 2.24
C SER A 99 -12.89 -6.51 2.15
N LYS A 100 -12.02 -7.38 1.63
CA LYS A 100 -12.30 -8.81 1.40
C LYS A 100 -12.18 -9.66 2.67
N ARG A 101 -11.74 -9.07 3.78
CA ARG A 101 -11.45 -9.74 5.08
C ARG A 101 -10.46 -10.90 4.92
N LYS A 102 -9.35 -10.62 4.23
CA LYS A 102 -8.29 -11.57 3.85
C LYS A 102 -6.91 -11.11 4.35
N MET A 103 -6.85 -10.34 5.43
CA MET A 103 -5.58 -9.98 6.07
C MET A 103 -4.83 -11.25 6.52
N THR A 104 -3.60 -11.39 6.05
CA THR A 104 -2.65 -12.43 6.45
C THR A 104 -1.57 -11.80 7.33
N THR A 105 -0.77 -12.62 8.03
CA THR A 105 0.35 -12.12 8.83
C THR A 105 1.36 -11.30 8.01
N TRP A 106 1.57 -11.65 6.74
CA TRP A 106 2.45 -10.87 5.87
C TRP A 106 1.85 -9.50 5.50
N LEU A 107 0.54 -9.45 5.17
CA LEU A 107 -0.15 -8.19 4.92
C LEU A 107 -0.23 -7.31 6.18
N GLU A 108 -0.34 -7.92 7.36
CA GLU A 108 -0.26 -7.20 8.64
C GLU A 108 1.12 -6.60 8.87
N ALA A 109 2.20 -7.32 8.52
CA ALA A 109 3.56 -6.78 8.56
C ALA A 109 3.74 -5.63 7.56
N LEU A 110 3.24 -5.77 6.33
CA LEU A 110 3.23 -4.71 5.31
C LEU A 110 2.53 -3.44 5.84
N LEU A 111 1.33 -3.58 6.40
CA LEU A 111 0.60 -2.48 7.02
C LEU A 111 1.36 -1.86 8.20
N SER A 112 1.98 -2.70 9.03
CA SER A 112 2.74 -2.25 10.20
C SER A 112 3.94 -1.38 9.80
N SER A 113 4.60 -1.67 8.67
CA SER A 113 5.67 -0.82 8.12
C SER A 113 5.16 0.58 7.84
N TYR A 114 4.04 0.72 7.11
CA TYR A 114 3.44 2.04 6.83
C TYR A 114 2.99 2.77 8.10
N LEU A 115 2.32 2.07 9.03
CA LEU A 115 1.89 2.68 10.30
C LEU A 115 3.07 3.13 11.18
N SER A 116 4.22 2.48 11.03
CA SER A 116 5.46 2.85 11.71
C SER A 116 6.29 3.89 10.96
N GLY A 117 5.81 4.40 9.81
CA GLY A 117 6.53 5.36 8.99
C GLY A 117 7.78 4.78 8.33
N ARG A 118 7.70 3.54 7.82
CA ARG A 118 8.79 2.88 7.08
C ARG A 118 8.29 2.39 5.73
N PHE A 119 9.13 2.54 4.71
CA PHE A 119 8.89 1.93 3.41
C PHE A 119 9.19 0.41 3.49
N PRO A 120 8.23 -0.46 3.12
CA PRO A 120 8.45 -1.89 3.13
C PRO A 120 9.32 -2.33 1.95
N HIS A 121 10.29 -3.18 2.27
CA HIS A 121 11.23 -3.84 1.39
C HIS A 121 11.59 -5.19 2.01
#